data_AF-A0A9E6W0K2-F1
#
_entry.id   AF-A0A9E6W0K2-F1
#
_cell.length_a   1.000
_cell.length_b   1.000
_cell.length_c   1.000
_cell.angle_alpha   90.00
_cell.angle_beta   90.00
_cell.angle_gamma   90.00
#
_symmetry.space_group_name_H-M   'P 1'
#
loop_
_entity.id
_entity.type
_entity.pdbx_description
1 polymer ?
#
loop_
_entity_poly.entity_id
_entity_poly.type
_entity_poly.pdbx_seq_one_letter_code
_entity_poly.pdbx_strand_id
1 'polypeptide(L)'
;MIMRGMQKSGIVLTATAALLLAGCSEVDLISYGAKKYHARHTPTATANSGVDRGTPKIGKPYQVDGVWYYPAADEGYDETGIASWYGEPFHGRPTANGAIYDMNQLTAAHKTLPLPTDVRVTNLENGRSIIVTVNDRGPFVHSRIIDLSYKAATLLGFAKQGTAKVRVQVVHDGTPNGDKMIIAQPRITDEEKNNVAAAPQKIVVADALEPPSGASSVRPKAEALPEPKVSSAGGPVLKTASVALPDTATSKSDMVTVQPVGDSEIFIQAGAFVDYNNANILSARLSALGPTKVSQALVNGQDFYRVRIGPVETTEEADQLLENLINTGHKDARIIIE
;
A
#
# COMPACT_ATOMS: atom_id res chain seq x y z
N MET A 1 -70.71 46.52 -53.43
CA MET A 1 -70.31 47.79 -52.78
C MET A 1 -69.20 47.48 -51.78
N ILE A 2 -67.93 47.73 -52.16
CA ILE A 2 -66.83 48.32 -51.36
C ILE A 2 -66.82 47.93 -49.85
N MET A 3 -65.83 47.25 -49.24
CA MET A 3 -64.41 47.65 -49.05
C MET A 3 -63.66 46.66 -48.13
N ARG A 4 -62.31 46.71 -48.18
CA ARG A 4 -61.31 46.45 -47.11
C ARG A 4 -61.15 44.99 -46.63
N GLY A 5 -59.99 44.35 -46.63
CA GLY A 5 -58.62 44.86 -46.48
C GLY A 5 -58.25 44.97 -45.01
N MET A 6 -57.44 44.01 -44.51
CA MET A 6 -56.32 44.17 -43.55
C MET A 6 -56.03 42.85 -42.82
N GLN A 7 -54.81 42.36 -43.03
CA GLN A 7 -54.20 41.22 -42.33
C GLN A 7 -54.15 41.49 -40.82
N LYS A 8 -54.55 40.49 -40.02
CA LYS A 8 -54.21 40.42 -38.60
C LYS A 8 -53.12 39.38 -38.43
N SER A 9 -51.93 39.84 -38.07
CA SER A 9 -50.85 39.03 -37.52
C SER A 9 -51.26 38.58 -36.10
N GLY A 10 -51.42 37.27 -35.91
CA GLY A 10 -51.62 36.64 -34.61
C GLY A 10 -50.37 35.84 -34.25
N ILE A 11 -49.65 36.34 -33.26
CA ILE A 11 -48.44 35.78 -32.66
C ILE A 11 -48.71 34.34 -32.18
N VAL A 12 -47.96 33.37 -32.72
CA VAL A 12 -47.91 32.00 -32.21
C VAL A 12 -46.99 31.99 -31.00
N LEU A 13 -47.58 31.82 -29.81
CA LEU A 13 -46.88 31.61 -28.55
C LEU A 13 -46.47 30.12 -28.46
N THR A 14 -45.31 29.77 -28.99
CA THR A 14 -44.67 28.47 -28.71
C THR A 14 -43.79 28.60 -27.47
N ALA A 15 -44.35 28.25 -26.31
CA ALA A 15 -43.59 28.02 -25.09
C ALA A 15 -42.65 26.82 -25.30
N THR A 16 -41.41 27.09 -25.67
CA THR A 16 -40.34 26.09 -25.71
C THR A 16 -39.78 25.96 -24.30
N ALA A 17 -40.22 24.93 -23.59
CA ALA A 17 -39.62 24.52 -22.32
C ALA A 17 -38.21 23.96 -22.60
N ALA A 18 -37.18 24.78 -22.33
CA ALA A 18 -35.80 24.33 -22.27
C ALA A 18 -35.61 23.46 -21.02
N LEU A 19 -35.70 22.13 -21.17
CA LEU A 19 -35.18 21.19 -20.18
C LEU A 19 -33.65 21.29 -20.18
N LEU A 20 -33.11 21.95 -19.16
CA LEU A 20 -31.70 21.89 -18.79
C LEU A 20 -31.43 20.49 -18.22
N LEU A 21 -30.76 19.65 -19.00
CA LEU A 21 -30.12 18.43 -18.52
C LEU A 21 -28.92 18.83 -17.64
N ALA A 22 -29.12 18.76 -16.33
CA ALA A 22 -28.02 18.71 -15.37
C ALA A 22 -27.40 17.31 -15.46
N GLY A 23 -26.28 17.20 -16.17
CA GLY A 23 -25.41 16.03 -16.09
C GLY A 23 -24.59 16.11 -14.81
N CYS A 24 -25.05 15.43 -13.75
CA CYS A 24 -24.18 15.08 -12.64
C CYS A 24 -23.36 13.85 -13.04
N SER A 25 -22.05 14.00 -13.14
CA SER A 25 -21.12 12.87 -13.18
C SER A 25 -21.04 12.25 -11.79
N GLU A 26 -21.85 11.22 -11.55
CA GLU A 26 -21.67 10.32 -10.40
C GLU A 26 -20.62 9.29 -10.79
N VAL A 27 -19.49 9.32 -10.08
CA VAL A 27 -18.43 8.32 -10.17
C VAL A 27 -18.93 7.03 -9.53
N ASP A 28 -19.08 5.98 -10.33
CA ASP A 28 -19.40 4.63 -9.88
C ASP A 28 -18.22 4.06 -9.06
N LEU A 29 -18.33 4.15 -7.74
CA LEU A 29 -17.49 3.40 -6.83
C LEU A 29 -18.00 1.95 -6.80
N ILE A 30 -17.44 1.10 -7.68
CA ILE A 30 -17.82 -0.32 -7.76
C ILE A 30 -17.37 -1.04 -6.48
N SER A 31 -18.32 -1.24 -5.58
CA SER A 31 -18.20 -2.09 -4.40
C SER A 31 -18.31 -3.56 -4.80
N TYR A 32 -17.25 -4.34 -4.63
CA TYR A 32 -17.34 -5.80 -4.69
C TYR A 32 -17.66 -6.38 -3.30
N GLY A 33 -18.73 -7.18 -3.23
CA GLY A 33 -18.95 -8.17 -2.17
C GLY A 33 -20.04 -7.86 -1.14
N ALA A 34 -21.31 -7.96 -1.53
CA ALA A 34 -22.42 -8.02 -0.58
C ALA A 34 -22.48 -9.39 0.13
N LYS A 35 -22.15 -9.41 1.43
CA LYS A 35 -22.60 -10.47 2.35
C LYS A 35 -23.53 -9.82 3.36
N LYS A 36 -24.84 -9.99 3.16
CA LYS A 36 -25.88 -9.47 4.08
C LYS A 36 -25.76 -10.22 5.42
N TYR A 37 -25.29 -9.53 6.45
CA TYR A 37 -25.49 -9.93 7.83
C TYR A 37 -26.22 -8.80 8.55
N HIS A 38 -27.41 -9.09 9.05
CA HIS A 38 -28.13 -8.21 9.97
C HIS A 38 -27.52 -8.36 11.37
N ALA A 39 -26.48 -7.58 11.68
CA ALA A 39 -26.03 -7.45 13.06
C ALA A 39 -26.80 -6.29 13.72
N ARG A 40 -27.84 -6.63 14.49
CA ARG A 40 -28.36 -5.74 15.54
C ARG A 40 -27.31 -5.72 16.65
N HIS A 41 -26.48 -4.68 16.70
CA HIS A 41 -25.64 -4.40 17.85
C HIS A 41 -25.98 -3.02 18.40
N THR A 42 -26.60 -3.05 19.57
CA THR A 42 -26.70 -1.93 20.49
C THR A 42 -25.28 -1.44 20.80
N PRO A 43 -24.98 -0.13 20.67
CA PRO A 43 -23.67 0.38 21.01
C PRO A 43 -23.50 0.33 22.52
N THR A 44 -22.78 -0.68 23.02
CA THR A 44 -22.15 -0.55 24.34
C THR A 44 -20.95 0.36 24.15
N ALA A 45 -21.21 1.66 24.18
CA ALA A 45 -20.19 2.68 24.34
C ALA A 45 -19.50 2.46 25.69
N THR A 46 -18.47 1.63 25.69
CA THR A 46 -17.45 1.64 26.73
C THR A 46 -16.41 2.64 26.26
N ALA A 47 -16.41 3.79 26.92
CA ALA A 47 -15.42 4.84 26.75
C ALA A 47 -14.03 4.32 27.13
N ASN A 48 -13.36 3.68 26.18
CA ASN A 48 -11.91 3.56 26.14
C ASN A 48 -11.49 4.23 24.83
N SER A 49 -10.89 5.41 24.93
CA SER A 49 -10.47 6.28 23.82
C SER A 49 -9.30 5.74 22.99
N GLY A 50 -9.20 4.42 22.81
CA GLY A 50 -8.12 3.73 22.12
C GLY A 50 -8.60 3.04 20.85
N VAL A 51 -7.71 2.95 19.87
CA VAL A 51 -7.90 2.14 18.67
C VAL A 51 -8.12 0.67 19.05
N ASP A 52 -9.15 0.02 18.49
CA ASP A 52 -9.29 -1.44 18.59
C ASP A 52 -8.17 -2.12 17.79
N ARG A 53 -7.30 -2.80 18.51
CA ARG A 53 -6.10 -3.43 17.96
C ARG A 53 -6.32 -4.89 17.53
N GLY A 54 -7.46 -5.49 17.86
CA GLY A 54 -7.80 -6.86 17.48
C GLY A 54 -6.77 -7.91 17.96
N THR A 55 -6.75 -9.06 17.30
CA THR A 55 -5.85 -10.17 17.65
C THR A 55 -4.55 -10.10 16.85
N PRO A 56 -3.36 -10.11 17.50
CA PRO A 56 -2.09 -10.14 16.79
C PRO A 56 -1.94 -11.35 15.85
N LYS A 57 -1.45 -11.12 14.63
CA LYS A 57 -1.11 -12.16 13.65
C LYS A 57 -0.23 -11.62 12.52
N ILE A 58 0.65 -12.47 12.00
CA ILE A 58 1.20 -12.26 10.64
C ILE A 58 0.10 -12.59 9.61
N GLY A 59 -0.54 -13.74 9.79
CA GLY A 59 -1.54 -14.27 8.86
C GLY A 59 -0.93 -15.17 7.79
N LYS A 60 -1.78 -16.04 7.23
CA LYS A 60 -1.38 -16.97 6.15
C LYS A 60 -1.32 -16.23 4.81
N PRO A 61 -0.52 -16.72 3.83
CA PRO A 61 -0.61 -16.22 2.46
C PRO A 61 -2.04 -16.29 1.94
N TYR A 62 -2.44 -15.29 1.19
CA TYR A 62 -3.80 -15.16 0.69
C TYR A 62 -3.79 -14.61 -0.74
N GLN A 63 -4.88 -14.85 -1.46
CA GLN A 63 -5.02 -14.44 -2.86
C GLN A 63 -6.19 -13.48 -3.02
N VAL A 64 -5.98 -12.39 -3.76
CA VAL A 64 -7.04 -11.46 -4.19
C VAL A 64 -6.86 -11.24 -5.68
N ASP A 65 -7.93 -11.43 -6.46
CA ASP A 65 -7.95 -11.25 -7.92
C ASP A 65 -6.78 -11.95 -8.66
N GLY A 66 -6.45 -13.16 -8.20
CA GLY A 66 -5.36 -13.96 -8.78
C GLY A 66 -3.96 -13.61 -8.28
N VAL A 67 -3.78 -12.49 -7.57
CA VAL A 67 -2.49 -12.04 -7.01
C VAL A 67 -2.28 -12.60 -5.60
N TRP A 68 -1.13 -13.23 -5.38
CA TRP A 68 -0.74 -13.75 -4.08
C TRP A 68 -0.06 -12.68 -3.22
N TYR A 69 -0.49 -12.59 -1.97
CA TYR A 69 0.13 -11.76 -0.94
C TYR A 69 0.69 -12.65 0.16
N TYR A 70 1.88 -12.30 0.63
CA TYR A 70 2.62 -13.04 1.64
C TYR A 70 2.87 -12.13 2.83
N PRO A 71 1.99 -12.13 3.85
CA PRO A 71 2.24 -11.40 5.06
C PRO A 71 3.53 -11.86 5.74
N ALA A 72 4.34 -10.90 6.16
CA ALA A 72 5.61 -11.14 6.81
C ALA A 72 5.96 -9.96 7.72
N ALA A 73 6.75 -10.23 8.76
CA ALA A 73 7.35 -9.16 9.55
C ALA A 73 8.43 -8.46 8.71
N ASP A 74 8.30 -7.14 8.61
CA ASP A 74 9.29 -6.27 7.99
C ASP A 74 9.50 -5.09 8.92
N GLU A 75 10.47 -5.25 9.82
CA GLU A 75 10.82 -4.24 10.79
C GLU A 75 11.41 -3.00 10.10
N GLY A 76 12.17 -3.18 9.02
CA GLY A 76 12.80 -2.08 8.28
C GLY A 76 11.91 -1.44 7.22
N TYR A 77 10.60 -1.69 7.24
CA TYR A 77 9.68 -1.22 6.21
C TYR A 77 9.69 0.31 6.12
N ASP A 78 10.13 0.80 4.97
CA ASP A 78 10.20 2.22 4.63
C ASP A 78 9.97 2.35 3.13
N GLU A 79 8.73 2.63 2.75
CA GLU A 79 8.32 2.67 1.35
C GLU A 79 7.52 3.93 1.05
N THR A 80 7.72 4.42 -0.17
CA THR A 80 6.98 5.55 -0.74
C THR A 80 6.00 5.05 -1.79
N GLY A 81 4.81 5.63 -1.84
CA GLY A 81 3.79 5.24 -2.79
C GLY A 81 2.54 6.11 -2.70
N ILE A 82 1.45 5.64 -3.28
CA ILE A 82 0.16 6.32 -3.21
C ILE A 82 -0.68 5.71 -2.08
N ALA A 83 -1.23 6.57 -1.23
CA ALA A 83 -2.27 6.22 -0.25
C ALA A 83 -3.66 6.47 -0.82
N SER A 84 -4.63 5.74 -0.31
CA SER A 84 -6.06 6.04 -0.41
C SER A 84 -6.69 6.10 0.99
N TRP A 85 -8.01 6.30 1.06
CA TRP A 85 -8.75 6.09 2.29
C TRP A 85 -10.08 5.34 2.07
N TYR A 86 -10.51 4.59 3.08
CA TYR A 86 -11.76 3.82 3.07
C TYR A 86 -12.74 4.30 4.14
N GLY A 87 -14.04 4.24 3.85
CA GLY A 87 -15.06 5.01 4.56
C GLY A 87 -16.24 4.24 5.13
N GLU A 88 -17.37 4.94 5.20
CA GLU A 88 -18.65 4.52 5.78
C GLU A 88 -19.09 3.08 5.44
N PRO A 89 -18.93 2.56 4.20
CA PRO A 89 -19.34 1.18 3.89
C PRO A 89 -18.70 0.10 4.76
N PHE A 90 -17.54 0.39 5.36
CA PHE A 90 -16.82 -0.54 6.23
C PHE A 90 -17.06 -0.26 7.72
N HIS A 91 -17.61 0.90 8.09
CA HIS A 91 -17.75 1.32 9.48
C HIS A 91 -18.55 0.30 10.31
N GLY A 92 -18.04 -0.04 11.50
CA GLY A 92 -18.63 -1.03 12.40
C GLY A 92 -18.42 -2.49 11.99
N ARG A 93 -17.69 -2.78 10.90
CA ARG A 93 -17.40 -4.15 10.45
C ARG A 93 -16.08 -4.67 11.04
N PRO A 94 -15.93 -5.99 11.21
CA PRO A 94 -14.66 -6.58 11.60
C PRO A 94 -13.63 -6.42 10.47
N THR A 95 -12.43 -5.97 10.85
CA THR A 95 -11.21 -5.95 10.05
C THR A 95 -10.60 -7.35 9.95
N ALA A 96 -9.55 -7.49 9.14
CA ALA A 96 -8.84 -8.75 8.97
C ALA A 96 -8.39 -9.39 10.29
N ASN A 97 -7.99 -8.61 11.31
CA ASN A 97 -7.55 -9.15 12.60
C ASN A 97 -8.64 -9.23 13.68
N GLY A 98 -9.89 -8.96 13.30
CA GLY A 98 -11.06 -9.04 14.17
C GLY A 98 -11.37 -7.76 14.93
N ALA A 99 -10.54 -6.71 14.86
CA ALA A 99 -10.89 -5.39 15.39
C ALA A 99 -12.10 -4.81 14.65
N ILE A 100 -12.96 -4.06 15.33
CA ILE A 100 -14.06 -3.34 14.68
C ILE A 100 -13.53 -2.05 14.05
N TYR A 101 -13.77 -1.89 12.74
CA TYR A 101 -13.35 -0.69 12.03
C TYR A 101 -14.19 0.52 12.45
N ASP A 102 -13.51 1.56 12.93
CA ASP A 102 -14.08 2.88 13.17
C ASP A 102 -13.36 3.91 12.29
N MET A 103 -14.10 4.54 11.37
CA MET A 103 -13.52 5.52 10.45
C MET A 103 -13.05 6.80 11.14
N ASN A 104 -13.47 7.01 12.40
CA ASN A 104 -13.08 8.12 13.25
C ASN A 104 -11.89 7.76 14.17
N GLN A 105 -11.23 6.61 13.95
CA GLN A 105 -10.01 6.21 14.64
C GLN A 105 -8.80 6.28 13.71
N LEU A 106 -7.59 6.29 14.27
CA LEU A 106 -6.34 6.35 13.50
C LEU A 106 -5.88 4.94 13.10
N THR A 107 -6.58 4.37 12.12
CA THR A 107 -6.31 3.02 11.60
C THR A 107 -5.98 3.03 10.11
N ALA A 108 -5.41 1.92 9.65
CA ALA A 108 -5.09 1.68 8.25
C ALA A 108 -5.21 0.21 7.84
N ALA A 109 -5.29 -0.03 6.54
CA ALA A 109 -5.12 -1.33 5.91
C ALA A 109 -3.78 -1.40 5.17
N HIS A 110 -3.08 -2.53 5.31
CA HIS A 110 -1.85 -2.81 4.57
C HIS A 110 -1.80 -4.27 4.09
N LYS A 111 -1.16 -4.51 2.95
CA LYS A 111 -1.14 -5.80 2.25
C LYS A 111 -0.42 -6.89 3.04
N THR A 112 0.77 -6.61 3.57
CA THR A 112 1.68 -7.67 4.07
C THR A 112 2.20 -7.48 5.50
N LEU A 113 2.32 -6.26 6.01
CA LEU A 113 2.69 -6.03 7.41
C LEU A 113 1.87 -6.86 8.41
N PRO A 114 2.46 -7.30 9.54
CA PRO A 114 1.73 -7.97 10.61
C PRO A 114 0.62 -7.07 11.15
N LEU A 115 -0.41 -7.68 11.73
CA LEU A 115 -1.51 -6.96 12.36
C LEU A 115 -1.49 -7.24 13.87
N PRO A 116 -1.70 -6.24 14.74
CA PRO A 116 -1.60 -4.82 14.44
C PRO A 116 -0.13 -4.38 14.28
N THR A 117 0.15 -3.38 13.44
CA THR A 117 1.47 -2.71 13.38
C THR A 117 1.28 -1.20 13.37
N ASP A 118 2.03 -0.47 14.18
CA ASP A 118 2.02 1.00 14.14
C ASP A 118 2.99 1.50 13.06
N VAL A 119 2.50 2.38 12.19
CA VAL A 119 3.27 2.98 11.11
C VAL A 119 3.16 4.49 11.15
N ARG A 120 4.28 5.18 10.89
CA ARG A 120 4.30 6.61 10.61
C ARG A 120 3.98 6.81 9.14
N VAL A 121 2.96 7.63 8.87
CA VAL A 121 2.58 8.00 7.51
C VAL A 121 2.82 9.49 7.33
N THR A 122 3.63 9.85 6.35
CA THR A 122 3.92 11.25 6.01
C THR A 122 3.37 11.54 4.63
N ASN A 123 2.51 12.55 4.51
CA ASN A 123 2.08 13.10 3.22
C ASN A 123 3.22 13.94 2.63
N LEU A 124 3.72 13.50 1.47
CA LEU A 124 4.88 14.09 0.79
C LEU A 124 4.56 15.42 0.09
N GLU A 125 3.29 15.77 -0.04
CA GLU A 125 2.84 17.00 -0.70
C GLU A 125 2.72 18.17 0.28
N ASN A 126 2.61 17.90 1.58
CA ASN A 126 2.40 18.93 2.60
C ASN A 126 3.21 18.74 3.89
N GLY A 127 3.97 17.64 4.00
CA GLY A 127 4.81 17.30 5.15
C GLY A 127 4.08 16.81 6.38
N ARG A 128 2.73 16.79 6.40
CA ARG A 128 1.98 16.32 7.56
C ARG A 128 2.24 14.84 7.81
N SER A 129 2.44 14.49 9.07
CA SER A 129 2.80 13.15 9.51
C SER A 129 2.05 12.75 10.77
N ILE A 130 1.52 11.53 10.77
CA ILE A 130 0.78 10.93 11.88
C ILE A 130 1.23 9.48 12.08
N ILE A 131 0.95 8.92 13.26
CA ILE A 131 1.07 7.48 13.52
C ILE A 131 -0.33 6.87 13.42
N VAL A 132 -0.45 5.76 12.70
CA VAL A 132 -1.70 4.99 12.58
C VAL A 132 -1.43 3.52 12.89
N THR A 133 -2.44 2.83 13.40
CA THR A 133 -2.39 1.38 13.60
C THR A 133 -2.94 0.66 12.38
N VAL A 134 -2.09 -0.12 11.72
CA VAL A 134 -2.50 -1.08 10.69
C VAL A 134 -3.19 -2.25 11.37
N ASN A 135 -4.50 -2.41 11.17
CA ASN A 135 -5.29 -3.54 11.73
C ASN A 135 -6.07 -4.32 10.66
N ASP A 136 -5.99 -3.90 9.38
CA ASP A 136 -6.72 -4.52 8.28
C ASP A 136 -5.83 -4.89 7.07
N ARG A 137 -6.40 -5.63 6.12
CA ARG A 137 -5.77 -6.06 4.86
C ARG A 137 -6.31 -5.28 3.67
N GLY A 138 -5.41 -4.95 2.74
CA GLY A 138 -5.69 -4.08 1.60
C GLY A 138 -4.63 -2.98 1.51
N PRO A 139 -4.77 -1.99 0.62
CA PRO A 139 -5.74 -1.93 -0.47
C PRO A 139 -5.40 -2.92 -1.59
N PHE A 140 -6.37 -3.29 -2.43
CA PHE A 140 -6.15 -4.23 -3.56
C PHE A 140 -6.33 -3.57 -4.93
N VAL A 141 -6.43 -2.24 -4.95
CA VAL A 141 -6.65 -1.44 -6.15
C VAL A 141 -5.40 -0.62 -6.50
N HIS A 142 -5.15 -0.45 -7.79
CA HIS A 142 -4.27 0.56 -8.37
C HIS A 142 -2.90 0.75 -7.67
N SER A 143 -2.24 -0.35 -7.27
CA SER A 143 -0.92 -0.31 -6.59
C SER A 143 -0.81 0.63 -5.38
N ARG A 144 -1.94 0.97 -4.74
CA ARG A 144 -1.93 1.72 -3.48
C ARG A 144 -1.17 0.92 -2.43
N ILE A 145 -0.34 1.61 -1.64
CA ILE A 145 0.51 0.94 -0.64
C ILE A 145 -0.17 0.88 0.74
N ILE A 146 -1.08 1.82 1.02
CA ILE A 146 -1.81 1.90 2.28
C ILE A 146 -3.19 2.50 2.05
N ASP A 147 -4.18 2.01 2.79
CA ASP A 147 -5.53 2.58 2.80
C ASP A 147 -5.79 3.11 4.21
N LEU A 148 -6.10 4.39 4.34
CA LEU A 148 -6.22 5.06 5.63
C LEU A 148 -7.67 5.20 6.06
N SER A 149 -7.92 5.35 7.36
CA SER A 149 -9.23 5.77 7.83
C SER A 149 -9.57 7.21 7.41
N TYR A 150 -10.85 7.55 7.40
CA TYR A 150 -11.29 8.92 7.10
C TYR A 150 -10.67 9.97 8.03
N LYS A 151 -10.57 9.69 9.34
CA LYS A 151 -9.88 10.58 10.30
C LYS A 151 -8.40 10.75 9.94
N ALA A 152 -7.69 9.66 9.66
CA ALA A 152 -6.27 9.72 9.28
C ALA A 152 -6.06 10.55 8.00
N ALA A 153 -6.90 10.35 6.98
CA ALA A 153 -6.85 11.12 5.73
C ALA A 153 -7.17 12.61 5.93
N THR A 154 -8.08 12.93 6.85
CA THR A 154 -8.42 14.31 7.22
C THR A 154 -7.23 15.01 7.87
N LEU A 155 -6.58 14.34 8.83
CA LEU A 155 -5.40 14.89 9.51
C LEU A 155 -4.22 15.08 8.55
N LEU A 156 -3.98 14.12 7.66
CA LEU A 156 -2.95 14.19 6.61
C LEU A 156 -3.29 15.16 5.47
N GLY A 157 -4.52 15.69 5.44
CA GLY A 157 -4.91 16.76 4.52
C GLY A 157 -5.22 16.30 3.09
N PHE A 158 -5.62 15.04 2.89
CA PHE A 158 -5.93 14.50 1.55
C PHE A 158 -7.33 13.89 1.41
N ALA A 159 -8.16 13.94 2.46
CA ALA A 159 -9.50 13.35 2.43
C ALA A 159 -10.39 13.83 1.25
N LYS A 160 -10.23 15.09 0.81
CA LYS A 160 -10.98 15.65 -0.32
C LYS A 160 -10.47 15.16 -1.68
N GLN A 161 -9.16 14.98 -1.80
CA GLN A 161 -8.48 14.53 -3.00
C GLN A 161 -8.66 13.03 -3.22
N GLY A 162 -8.86 12.27 -2.14
CA GLY A 162 -9.05 10.82 -2.18
C GLY A 162 -7.75 10.04 -2.12
N THR A 163 -6.68 10.56 -2.73
CA THR A 163 -5.34 9.98 -2.74
C THR A 163 -4.28 10.99 -2.30
N ALA A 164 -3.10 10.48 -1.91
CA ALA A 164 -1.93 11.30 -1.64
C ALA A 164 -0.64 10.52 -1.90
N LYS A 165 0.42 11.25 -2.24
CA LYS A 165 1.80 10.72 -2.22
C LYS A 165 2.24 10.62 -0.76
N VAL A 166 2.63 9.43 -0.33
CA VAL A 166 3.02 9.18 1.06
C VAL A 166 4.31 8.41 1.19
N ARG A 167 4.96 8.57 2.34
CA ARG A 167 5.96 7.66 2.88
C ARG A 167 5.38 6.94 4.09
N VAL A 168 5.55 5.62 4.14
CA VAL A 168 5.06 4.75 5.21
C VAL A 168 6.26 4.06 5.86
N GLN A 169 6.41 4.23 7.17
CA GLN A 169 7.52 3.70 7.94
C GLN A 169 7.00 2.92 9.14
N VAL A 170 7.50 1.70 9.37
CA VAL A 170 7.21 0.99 10.63
C VAL A 170 7.86 1.75 11.80
N VAL A 171 7.11 1.95 12.87
CA VAL A 171 7.60 2.61 14.09
C VAL A 171 8.19 1.58 15.03
N HIS A 172 9.41 1.83 15.52
CA HIS A 172 10.05 1.04 16.57
C HIS A 172 10.02 1.76 17.91
N ASP A 173 9.98 0.99 18.99
CA ASP A 173 10.35 1.48 20.30
C ASP A 173 11.81 1.98 20.28
N GLY A 174 12.01 3.28 20.46
CA GLY A 174 13.34 3.88 20.63
C GLY A 174 13.92 4.64 19.44
N THR A 175 13.11 5.04 18.44
CA THR A 175 13.58 5.99 17.42
C THR A 175 14.01 7.33 18.06
N PRO A 176 14.99 8.08 17.50
CA PRO A 176 15.53 9.30 18.11
C PRO A 176 14.50 10.40 18.42
N ASN A 177 13.31 10.33 17.82
CA ASN A 177 12.21 11.27 18.05
C ASN A 177 11.27 10.88 19.21
N GLY A 178 11.57 9.82 19.98
CA GLY A 178 10.87 9.53 21.24
C GLY A 178 9.46 8.94 21.09
N ASP A 179 9.14 8.37 19.91
CA ASP A 179 7.87 7.70 19.69
C ASP A 179 7.95 6.28 20.29
N LYS A 180 7.39 6.11 21.50
CA LYS A 180 7.06 4.80 22.08
C LYS A 180 5.71 4.37 21.52
N MET A 181 5.69 3.68 20.38
CA MET A 181 4.49 3.01 19.87
C MET A 181 4.84 1.67 19.26
N ILE A 182 3.93 0.73 19.52
CA ILE A 182 4.15 -0.69 19.65
C ILE A 182 4.12 -1.29 18.24
N ILE A 183 5.28 -1.74 17.73
CA ILE A 183 5.26 -3.02 17.01
C ILE A 183 4.61 -3.93 18.02
N ALA A 184 3.44 -4.49 17.73
CA ALA A 184 3.07 -5.67 18.49
C ALA A 184 4.21 -6.61 18.15
N GLN A 185 5.27 -6.64 18.98
CA GLN A 185 6.21 -7.73 19.07
C GLN A 185 5.28 -8.76 19.60
N PRO A 186 4.65 -9.56 18.72
CA PRO A 186 4.04 -10.71 19.27
C PRO A 186 5.27 -11.42 19.84
N ARG A 187 5.16 -12.00 21.02
CA ARG A 187 5.94 -13.21 21.22
C ARG A 187 5.34 -14.21 20.23
N ILE A 188 5.64 -14.01 18.92
CA ILE A 188 5.35 -14.91 17.83
C ILE A 188 6.15 -16.12 18.26
N THR A 189 5.46 -17.20 18.56
CA THR A 189 6.15 -18.45 18.81
C THR A 189 7.00 -18.73 17.56
N ASP A 190 8.17 -19.34 17.73
CA ASP A 190 8.96 -19.77 16.57
C ASP A 190 8.11 -20.61 15.62
N GLU A 191 7.09 -21.32 16.14
CA GLU A 191 6.06 -21.99 15.35
C GLU A 191 5.26 -21.07 14.44
N GLU A 192 4.76 -19.91 14.86
CA GLU A 192 3.95 -19.04 14.00
C GLU A 192 4.82 -18.27 12.98
N LYS A 193 6.09 -18.00 13.32
CA LYS A 193 7.11 -17.49 12.38
C LYS A 193 7.51 -18.54 11.33
N ASN A 194 7.59 -19.80 11.73
CA ASN A 194 8.03 -20.91 10.88
C ASN A 194 6.87 -21.62 10.15
N ASN A 195 5.62 -21.44 10.58
CA ASN A 195 4.42 -22.08 9.99
C ASN A 195 3.66 -21.15 9.03
N VAL A 196 4.34 -20.20 8.38
CA VAL A 196 3.78 -19.57 7.19
C VAL A 196 3.78 -20.62 6.08
N ALA A 197 2.67 -21.36 5.96
CA ALA A 197 2.50 -22.36 4.91
C ALA A 197 2.76 -21.70 3.55
N ALA A 198 3.80 -22.13 2.84
CA ALA A 198 4.10 -21.65 1.51
C ALA A 198 2.86 -21.84 0.62
N ALA A 199 2.44 -20.78 -0.05
CA ALA A 199 1.43 -20.91 -1.11
C ALA A 199 1.91 -21.95 -2.14
N PRO A 200 1.02 -22.70 -2.78
CA PRO A 200 1.40 -23.63 -3.83
C PRO A 200 2.15 -22.84 -4.92
N GLN A 201 3.46 -23.03 -4.98
CA GLN A 201 4.25 -22.54 -6.10
C GLN A 201 3.81 -23.40 -7.30
N LYS A 202 3.33 -22.75 -8.36
CA LYS A 202 3.16 -23.45 -9.64
C LYS A 202 4.53 -24.00 -9.98
N ILE A 203 4.69 -25.33 -9.93
CA ILE A 203 5.92 -25.98 -10.40
C ILE A 203 6.04 -25.59 -11.86
N VAL A 204 6.98 -24.69 -12.17
CA VAL A 204 7.39 -24.47 -13.54
C VAL A 204 8.19 -25.72 -13.88
N VAL A 205 7.52 -26.71 -14.44
CA VAL A 205 8.20 -27.77 -15.17
C VAL A 205 8.85 -27.04 -16.34
N ALA A 206 10.13 -26.70 -16.19
CA ALA A 206 10.94 -26.37 -17.33
C ALA A 206 10.97 -27.64 -18.16
N ASP A 207 10.16 -27.68 -19.22
CA ASP A 207 10.33 -28.68 -20.26
C ASP A 207 11.74 -28.41 -20.82
N ALA A 208 12.67 -29.29 -20.49
CA ALA A 208 14.01 -29.20 -21.01
C ALA A 208 13.88 -29.44 -22.51
N LEU A 209 13.87 -28.36 -23.29
CA LEU A 209 14.09 -28.49 -24.72
C LEU A 209 15.41 -29.26 -24.88
N GLU A 210 15.36 -30.36 -25.64
CA GLU A 210 16.56 -31.09 -25.97
C GLU A 210 17.58 -30.11 -26.53
N PRO A 211 18.84 -30.12 -26.03
CA PRO A 211 19.85 -29.24 -26.55
C PRO A 211 19.98 -29.47 -28.05
N PRO A 212 20.09 -28.40 -28.87
CA PRO A 212 20.36 -28.57 -30.30
C PRO A 212 21.63 -29.41 -30.46
N SER A 213 21.59 -30.34 -31.42
CA SER A 213 22.67 -31.27 -31.70
C SER A 213 23.97 -30.50 -31.98
N GLY A 214 24.90 -30.52 -31.02
CA GLY A 214 26.23 -29.92 -31.17
C GLY A 214 26.85 -29.24 -29.94
N ALA A 215 26.11 -29.03 -28.84
CA ALA A 215 26.68 -28.41 -27.64
C ALA A 215 27.37 -29.44 -26.72
N SER A 216 28.70 -29.44 -26.71
CA SER A 216 29.50 -30.23 -25.76
C SER A 216 29.43 -29.60 -24.37
N SER A 217 28.77 -30.26 -23.41
CA SER A 217 28.71 -29.78 -22.02
C SER A 217 29.98 -30.18 -21.28
N VAL A 218 30.82 -29.19 -20.94
CA VAL A 218 31.80 -29.35 -19.86
C VAL A 218 31.06 -29.07 -18.56
N ARG A 219 30.86 -30.11 -17.74
CA ARG A 219 30.22 -30.02 -16.43
C ARG A 219 31.27 -29.62 -15.39
N PRO A 220 31.13 -28.49 -14.66
CA PRO A 220 32.00 -28.23 -13.52
C PRO A 220 31.69 -29.22 -12.39
N LYS A 221 32.75 -29.84 -11.86
CA LYS A 221 32.70 -30.70 -10.68
C LYS A 221 32.41 -29.83 -9.46
N ALA A 222 31.28 -30.09 -8.79
CA ALA A 222 30.95 -29.45 -7.51
C ALA A 222 31.93 -29.96 -6.43
N GLU A 223 32.66 -29.04 -5.83
CA GLU A 223 33.52 -29.28 -4.67
C GLU A 223 32.78 -28.78 -3.43
N ALA A 224 32.59 -29.67 -2.46
CA ALA A 224 31.82 -29.41 -1.25
C ALA A 224 32.61 -28.53 -0.27
N LEU A 225 31.98 -27.45 0.23
CA LEU A 225 32.50 -26.68 1.37
C LEU A 225 32.05 -27.31 2.71
N PRO A 226 32.88 -27.22 3.77
CA PRO A 226 32.68 -27.93 5.04
C PRO A 226 31.66 -27.23 5.97
N GLU A 227 31.01 -28.06 6.80
CA GLU A 227 30.08 -27.65 7.86
C GLU A 227 30.79 -26.92 9.03
N PRO A 228 30.19 -25.88 9.64
CA PRO A 228 30.75 -25.25 10.83
C PRO A 228 30.37 -26.01 12.11
N LYS A 229 31.38 -26.25 12.95
CA LYS A 229 31.28 -26.90 14.26
C LYS A 229 30.63 -26.00 15.31
N VAL A 230 29.79 -26.64 16.13
CA VAL A 230 29.22 -26.15 17.38
C VAL A 230 30.32 -25.97 18.43
N SER A 231 30.28 -24.87 19.19
CA SER A 231 30.89 -24.83 20.53
C SER A 231 30.11 -23.92 21.46
N SER A 232 29.76 -24.48 22.61
CA SER A 232 29.06 -23.85 23.72
C SER A 232 30.05 -23.43 24.82
N ALA A 233 29.62 -22.44 25.61
CA ALA A 233 29.73 -22.35 27.09
C ALA A 233 30.31 -21.03 27.60
N GLY A 234 29.58 -20.43 28.56
CA GLY A 234 30.13 -19.53 29.58
C GLY A 234 29.29 -18.29 29.91
N GLY A 235 28.30 -18.41 30.80
CA GLY A 235 27.91 -17.30 31.70
C GLY A 235 28.72 -17.37 33.01
N PRO A 236 28.43 -16.58 34.08
CA PRO A 236 27.44 -15.48 34.23
C PRO A 236 28.03 -14.21 34.92
N VAL A 237 27.19 -13.18 35.19
CA VAL A 237 26.89 -12.60 36.54
C VAL A 237 26.18 -11.22 36.42
N LEU A 238 25.13 -11.07 37.23
CA LEU A 238 24.21 -9.94 37.44
C LEU A 238 24.82 -8.74 38.19
N LYS A 239 24.28 -7.52 37.98
CA LYS A 239 23.88 -6.60 39.07
C LYS A 239 23.01 -5.40 38.63
N THR A 240 21.77 -5.43 39.13
CA THR A 240 20.99 -4.37 39.81
C THR A 240 20.77 -2.98 39.19
N ALA A 241 19.54 -2.81 38.66
CA ALA A 241 18.49 -1.86 39.02
C ALA A 241 18.83 -0.43 39.50
N SER A 242 18.17 0.54 38.90
CA SER A 242 17.60 1.69 39.61
C SER A 242 16.28 2.11 38.96
N VAL A 243 15.28 2.21 39.81
CA VAL A 243 13.87 2.48 39.56
C VAL A 243 13.65 3.98 39.38
N ALA A 244 12.86 4.37 38.38
CA ALA A 244 12.05 5.59 38.43
C ALA A 244 10.80 5.41 37.54
N LEU A 245 9.64 5.44 38.18
CA LEU A 245 8.30 5.65 37.65
C LEU A 245 7.62 6.64 38.60
N PRO A 246 6.50 7.27 38.25
CA PRO A 246 5.98 7.58 36.91
C PRO A 246 5.62 9.08 36.80
N ASP A 247 5.51 9.64 35.59
CA ASP A 247 4.60 10.77 35.39
C ASP A 247 3.96 10.71 34.01
N THR A 248 2.66 10.46 34.05
CA THR A 248 1.60 10.83 33.11
C THR A 248 1.86 10.58 31.62
N ALA A 249 1.60 9.34 31.18
CA ALA A 249 1.42 9.00 29.77
C ALA A 249 0.06 9.52 29.27
N THR A 250 0.02 10.77 28.83
CA THR A 250 -1.06 11.27 27.96
C THR A 250 -0.83 10.72 26.55
N SER A 251 -1.81 10.01 26.01
CA SER A 251 -1.79 9.38 24.69
C SER A 251 -1.45 10.39 23.58
N LYS A 252 -0.26 10.25 22.99
CA LYS A 252 0.27 11.13 21.91
C LYS A 252 -0.17 10.70 20.49
N SER A 253 -1.11 9.77 20.35
CA SER A 253 -1.51 9.19 19.05
C SER A 253 -2.10 10.19 18.07
N ASP A 254 -2.69 11.29 18.54
CA ASP A 254 -3.48 12.21 17.72
C ASP A 254 -2.70 13.48 17.31
N MET A 255 -1.39 13.52 17.58
CA MET A 255 -0.55 14.68 17.22
C MET A 255 -0.15 14.62 15.75
N VAL A 256 -0.65 15.56 14.96
CA VAL A 256 -0.11 15.85 13.62
C VAL A 256 1.21 16.57 13.78
N THR A 257 2.27 16.01 13.20
CA THR A 257 3.57 16.67 13.07
C THR A 257 3.77 17.10 11.62
N VAL A 258 4.68 18.04 11.38
CA VAL A 258 5.05 18.46 10.02
C VAL A 258 6.53 18.18 9.83
N GLN A 259 6.85 17.38 8.82
CA GLN A 259 8.21 17.07 8.39
C GLN A 259 8.57 17.92 7.18
N PRO A 260 9.85 18.33 7.02
CA PRO A 260 10.30 18.93 5.77
C PRO A 260 10.17 17.89 4.65
N VAL A 261 9.50 18.28 3.56
CA VAL A 261 9.36 17.48 2.34
C VAL A 261 9.86 18.29 1.15
N GLY A 262 10.47 17.62 0.18
CA GLY A 262 10.84 18.21 -1.10
C GLY A 262 9.72 18.04 -2.13
N ASP A 263 9.98 18.48 -3.36
CA ASP A 263 9.12 18.13 -4.50
C ASP A 263 9.09 16.60 -4.64
N SER A 264 7.90 16.06 -4.93
CA SER A 264 7.70 14.62 -5.09
C SER A 264 7.08 14.29 -6.45
N GLU A 265 7.74 13.40 -7.18
CA GLU A 265 7.41 13.00 -8.53
C GLU A 265 6.92 11.55 -8.57
N ILE A 266 5.98 11.25 -9.48
CA ILE A 266 5.45 9.90 -9.63
C ILE A 266 6.19 9.18 -10.76
N PHE A 267 6.73 8.01 -10.45
CA PHE A 267 7.37 7.12 -11.42
C PHE A 267 6.74 5.74 -11.41
N ILE A 268 6.82 5.04 -12.54
CA ILE A 268 6.45 3.64 -12.62
C ILE A 268 7.72 2.83 -12.81
N GLN A 269 8.10 2.04 -11.80
CA GLN A 269 9.22 1.12 -11.91
C GLN A 269 8.77 -0.14 -12.66
N ALA A 270 9.28 -0.31 -13.87
CA ALA A 270 8.94 -1.44 -14.74
C ALA A 270 9.79 -2.69 -14.48
N GLY A 271 10.96 -2.54 -13.85
CA GLY A 271 11.82 -3.67 -13.48
C GLY A 271 13.10 -3.25 -12.77
N ALA A 272 13.82 -4.22 -12.23
CA ALA A 272 15.14 -4.05 -11.62
C ALA A 272 16.05 -5.21 -12.03
N PHE A 273 17.25 -4.91 -12.51
CA PHE A 273 18.17 -5.90 -13.10
C PHE A 273 19.55 -5.79 -12.49
N VAL A 274 20.24 -6.92 -12.31
CA VAL A 274 21.65 -6.91 -11.89
C VAL A 274 22.56 -6.47 -13.04
N ASP A 275 22.17 -6.81 -14.27
CA ASP A 275 22.90 -6.45 -15.50
C ASP A 275 22.36 -5.14 -16.08
N TYR A 276 23.25 -4.16 -16.25
CA TYR A 276 22.93 -2.85 -16.84
C TYR A 276 22.40 -2.96 -18.27
N ASN A 277 22.92 -3.89 -19.08
CA ASN A 277 22.48 -4.06 -20.47
C ASN A 277 21.02 -4.52 -20.54
N ASN A 278 20.61 -5.42 -19.65
CA ASN A 278 19.22 -5.86 -19.56
C ASN A 278 18.30 -4.69 -19.17
N ALA A 279 18.73 -3.86 -18.21
CA ALA A 279 18.00 -2.65 -17.85
C ALA A 279 17.90 -1.66 -19.02
N ASN A 280 19.00 -1.44 -19.75
CA ASN A 280 19.02 -0.53 -20.90
C ASN A 280 18.14 -1.02 -22.06
N ILE A 281 18.13 -2.34 -22.33
CA ILE A 281 17.24 -2.94 -23.32
C ILE A 281 15.77 -2.70 -22.95
N LEU A 282 15.40 -2.90 -21.68
CA LEU A 282 14.04 -2.61 -21.24
C LEU A 282 13.73 -1.11 -21.36
N SER A 283 14.63 -0.24 -20.93
CA SER A 283 14.47 1.22 -21.02
C SER A 283 14.22 1.68 -22.46
N ALA A 284 14.97 1.13 -23.42
CA ALA A 284 14.81 1.43 -24.84
C ALA A 284 13.45 0.95 -25.38
N ARG A 285 13.01 -0.26 -25.00
CA ARG A 285 11.68 -0.78 -25.40
C ARG A 285 10.54 0.06 -24.86
N LEU A 286 10.68 0.58 -23.63
CA LEU A 286 9.65 1.36 -22.95
C LEU A 286 9.67 2.86 -23.33
N SER A 287 10.69 3.33 -24.05
CA SER A 287 10.83 4.74 -24.46
C SER A 287 9.66 5.27 -25.30
N ALA A 288 8.92 4.37 -25.97
CA ALA A 288 7.72 4.73 -26.72
C ALA A 288 6.52 5.08 -25.82
N LEU A 289 6.54 4.67 -24.54
CA LEU A 289 5.47 4.92 -23.57
C LEU A 289 5.71 6.21 -22.76
N GLY A 290 6.93 6.76 -22.79
CA GLY A 290 7.29 7.98 -22.07
C GLY A 290 8.78 8.07 -21.78
N PRO A 291 9.22 9.15 -21.11
CA PRO A 291 10.60 9.30 -20.67
C PRO A 291 11.01 8.13 -19.78
N THR A 292 12.15 7.48 -20.07
CA THR A 292 12.67 6.38 -19.27
C THR A 292 13.99 6.74 -18.60
N LYS A 293 14.19 6.21 -17.39
CA LYS A 293 15.38 6.41 -16.58
C LYS A 293 15.87 5.07 -16.04
N VAL A 294 17.17 4.80 -16.19
CA VAL A 294 17.85 3.71 -15.51
C VAL A 294 18.66 4.30 -14.36
N SER A 295 18.37 3.87 -13.15
CA SER A 295 19.04 4.33 -11.93
C SER A 295 19.65 3.15 -11.18
N GLN A 296 20.89 3.29 -10.73
CA GLN A 296 21.54 2.31 -9.88
C GLN A 296 21.01 2.40 -8.44
N ALA A 297 20.79 1.26 -7.81
CA ALA A 297 20.38 1.12 -6.41
C ALA A 297 21.08 -0.08 -5.78
N LEU A 298 21.69 0.12 -4.61
CA LEU A 298 22.29 -0.94 -3.82
C LEU A 298 21.22 -1.56 -2.92
N VAL A 299 20.98 -2.86 -3.05
CA VAL A 299 20.01 -3.61 -2.23
C VAL A 299 20.74 -4.81 -1.64
N ASN A 300 20.83 -4.88 -0.30
CA ASN A 300 21.55 -5.96 0.42
C ASN A 300 23.00 -6.19 -0.06
N GLY A 301 23.71 -5.12 -0.41
CA GLY A 301 25.09 -5.19 -0.91
C GLY A 301 25.22 -5.61 -2.37
N GLN A 302 24.11 -5.76 -3.10
CA GLN A 302 24.08 -6.06 -4.53
C GLN A 302 23.55 -4.86 -5.32
N ASP A 303 24.26 -4.50 -6.39
CA ASP A 303 23.82 -3.44 -7.31
C ASP A 303 22.67 -3.92 -8.19
N PHE A 304 21.64 -3.10 -8.29
CA PHE A 304 20.54 -3.24 -9.22
C PHE A 304 20.36 -1.97 -10.05
N TYR A 305 19.96 -2.15 -11.29
CA TYR A 305 19.58 -1.11 -12.23
C TYR A 305 18.06 -1.10 -12.36
N ARG A 306 17.42 -0.12 -11.72
CA ARG A 306 15.98 0.08 -11.75
C ARG A 306 15.59 0.86 -13.00
N VAL A 307 14.66 0.30 -13.77
CA VAL A 307 14.11 0.92 -14.99
C VAL A 307 12.78 1.57 -14.63
N ARG A 308 12.66 2.87 -14.87
CA ARG A 308 11.47 3.65 -14.52
C ARG A 308 10.98 4.45 -15.72
N ILE A 309 9.66 4.66 -15.76
CA ILE A 309 8.99 5.56 -16.69
C ILE A 309 8.43 6.74 -15.89
N GLY A 310 8.59 7.96 -16.41
CA GLY A 310 8.10 9.19 -15.79
C GLY A 310 9.16 10.31 -15.75
N PRO A 311 8.88 11.41 -15.03
CA PRO A 311 7.75 11.57 -14.11
C PRO A 311 6.38 11.64 -14.83
N VAL A 312 5.32 11.26 -14.13
CA VAL A 312 3.91 11.47 -14.54
C VAL A 312 3.23 12.45 -13.57
N GLU A 313 2.24 13.18 -14.06
CA GLU A 313 1.69 14.33 -13.32
C GLU A 313 0.61 13.93 -12.32
N THR A 314 -0.21 12.94 -12.67
CA THR A 314 -1.39 12.56 -11.88
C THR A 314 -1.39 11.10 -11.46
N THR A 315 -2.14 10.80 -10.40
CA THR A 315 -2.35 9.42 -9.95
C THR A 315 -3.08 8.58 -10.99
N GLU A 316 -3.99 9.19 -11.75
CA GLU A 316 -4.78 8.51 -12.78
C GLU A 316 -3.89 8.12 -13.98
N GLU A 317 -2.96 8.99 -14.38
CA GLU A 317 -1.98 8.67 -15.42
C GLU A 317 -1.04 7.54 -14.97
N ALA A 318 -0.58 7.59 -13.72
CA ALA A 318 0.24 6.55 -13.14
C ALA A 318 -0.45 5.18 -13.13
N ASP A 319 -1.75 5.16 -12.80
CA ASP A 319 -2.57 3.96 -12.78
C ASP A 319 -2.74 3.38 -14.19
N GLN A 320 -3.07 4.21 -15.18
CA GLN A 320 -3.20 3.77 -16.58
C GLN A 320 -1.89 3.23 -17.15
N LEU A 321 -0.78 3.93 -16.91
CA LEU A 321 0.54 3.50 -17.37
C LEU A 321 0.97 2.19 -16.71
N LEU A 322 0.71 2.04 -15.41
CA LEU A 322 0.96 0.80 -14.70
C LEU A 322 0.12 -0.36 -15.26
N GLU A 323 -1.18 -0.17 -15.48
CA GLU A 323 -2.05 -1.20 -16.05
C GLU A 323 -1.57 -1.63 -17.44
N ASN A 324 -1.17 -0.68 -18.28
CA ASN A 324 -0.59 -0.97 -19.60
C ASN A 324 0.68 -1.82 -19.48
N LEU A 325 1.56 -1.52 -18.52
CA LEU A 325 2.78 -2.30 -18.28
C LEU A 325 2.47 -3.72 -17.81
N ILE A 326 1.56 -3.88 -16.86
CA ILE A 326 1.14 -5.19 -16.36
C ILE A 326 0.56 -6.04 -17.49
N ASN A 327 -0.32 -5.44 -18.32
CA ASN A 327 -0.97 -6.11 -19.44
C ASN A 327 0.00 -6.49 -20.58
N THR A 328 1.11 -5.77 -20.72
CA THR A 328 2.18 -6.08 -21.69
C THR A 328 3.26 -7.02 -21.15
N GLY A 329 3.09 -7.53 -19.93
CA GLY A 329 3.91 -8.60 -19.34
C GLY A 329 4.84 -8.16 -18.20
N HIS A 330 4.84 -6.87 -17.83
CA HIS A 330 5.61 -6.35 -16.70
C HIS A 330 4.82 -6.47 -15.40
N LYS A 331 4.58 -7.70 -14.94
CA LYS A 331 3.71 -8.01 -13.80
C LYS A 331 4.20 -7.47 -12.45
N ASP A 332 5.50 -7.27 -12.33
CA ASP A 332 6.13 -6.74 -11.11
C ASP A 332 6.27 -5.20 -11.14
N ALA A 333 5.66 -4.54 -12.14
CA ALA A 333 5.67 -3.09 -12.23
C ALA A 333 4.95 -2.47 -11.02
N ARG A 334 5.45 -1.33 -10.54
CA ARG A 334 4.86 -0.64 -9.37
C ARG A 334 5.08 0.86 -9.42
N ILE A 335 4.17 1.61 -8.82
CA ILE A 335 4.30 3.06 -8.64
C ILE A 335 5.30 3.33 -7.52
N ILE A 336 6.20 4.30 -7.74
CA ILE A 336 7.19 4.80 -6.79
C ILE A 336 7.12 6.32 -6.78
N ILE A 337 7.30 6.92 -5.60
CA ILE A 337 7.42 8.37 -5.43
C ILE A 337 8.88 8.70 -5.12
N GLU A 338 9.48 9.61 -5.86
CA GLU A 338 10.82 10.16 -5.61
C GLU A 338 10.75 11.65 -5.28
#